data_AF-A0A5R8Z271-F1
#
_entry.id   AF-A0A5R8Z271-F1
#
_cell.length_a   1.000
_cell.length_b   1.000
_cell.length_c   1.000
_cell.angle_alpha   90.00
_cell.angle_beta   90.00
_cell.angle_gamma   90.00
#
_symmetry.space_group_name_H-M   'P 1'
#
loop_
_entity.id
_entity.type
_entity.pdbx_description
1 polymer ?
#
loop_
_entity_poly.entity_id
_entity_poly.type
_entity_poly.pdbx_seq_one_letter_code
_entity_poly.pdbx_strand_id
1 'polypeptide(L)'
;MPDETTGPDRDRPGSLPPERPPGPLARRRQRDLGTRPFPLLTPEEWREPGGALRRMYESAQARAMETADWYLDDRVRMRLASQVLRGLAILLAAAGGLQPLAAAAGGTAGAQLGGGNLAWGYVLLAGAGVCVALDRILGLSSRWMRDITTAQRIQQRLVDFQFDWADLNARDAVGQEPVPVHDYLALLRAFLSDISSITQEETSEWVNEFQSAVAQLTNHSGDR
;
A
#
# COMPACT_ATOMS: atom_id res chain seq x y z
N MET A 1 -18.32 27.27 -67.57
CA MET A 1 -19.76 27.18 -67.28
C MET A 1 -20.17 25.71 -67.43
N PRO A 2 -21.05 25.22 -66.54
CA PRO A 2 -20.90 24.06 -65.64
C PRO A 2 -21.19 22.70 -66.33
N ASP A 3 -20.88 21.52 -65.78
CA ASP A 3 -21.42 21.02 -64.52
C ASP A 3 -20.59 19.88 -63.88
N GLU A 4 -20.70 19.89 -62.56
CA GLU A 4 -19.85 19.28 -61.54
C GLU A 4 -20.70 18.23 -60.82
N THR A 5 -20.46 16.93 -61.06
CA THR A 5 -21.03 15.88 -60.22
C THR A 5 -19.99 15.39 -59.22
N THR A 6 -19.85 16.16 -58.14
CA THR A 6 -19.15 15.81 -56.91
C THR A 6 -19.94 14.73 -56.17
N GLY A 7 -19.46 13.48 -56.23
CA GLY A 7 -19.89 12.43 -55.31
C GLY A 7 -19.33 12.68 -53.90
N PRO A 8 -20.05 12.34 -52.82
CA PRO A 8 -19.61 12.65 -51.47
C PRO A 8 -18.40 11.79 -51.07
N ASP A 9 -17.26 12.45 -50.91
CA ASP A 9 -16.02 11.96 -50.29
C ASP A 9 -16.32 11.49 -48.86
N ARG A 10 -16.54 10.19 -48.71
CA ARG A 10 -16.70 9.49 -47.43
C ARG A 10 -15.46 8.67 -47.12
N ASP A 11 -14.31 9.31 -46.90
CA ASP A 11 -13.15 8.64 -46.28
C ASP A 11 -12.18 9.65 -45.63
N ARG A 12 -12.68 10.47 -44.69
CA ARG A 12 -11.82 11.08 -43.67
C ARG A 12 -11.95 10.28 -42.36
N PRO A 13 -10.92 9.54 -41.93
CA PRO A 13 -10.89 9.03 -40.57
C PRO A 13 -10.87 10.23 -39.62
N GLY A 14 -11.94 10.38 -38.86
CA GLY A 14 -12.06 11.42 -37.84
C GLY A 14 -10.90 11.32 -36.87
N SER A 15 -10.21 12.44 -36.66
CA SER A 15 -9.24 12.61 -35.59
C SER A 15 -9.84 12.17 -34.26
N LEU A 16 -9.32 11.09 -33.69
CA LEU A 16 -9.68 10.64 -32.35
C LEU A 16 -9.44 11.80 -31.36
N PRO A 17 -10.41 12.13 -30.48
CA PRO A 17 -10.18 13.13 -29.46
C PRO A 17 -9.02 12.69 -28.55
N PRO A 18 -8.20 13.62 -28.03
CA PRO A 18 -7.09 13.26 -27.15
C PRO A 18 -7.63 12.52 -25.94
N GLU A 19 -7.05 11.35 -25.64
CA GLU A 19 -7.41 10.57 -24.46
C GLU A 19 -7.35 11.47 -23.23
N ARG A 20 -8.49 11.64 -22.56
CA ARG A 20 -8.52 12.38 -21.29
C ARG A 20 -7.71 11.59 -20.28
N PRO A 21 -6.80 12.22 -19.52
CA PRO A 21 -6.05 11.53 -18.49
C PRO A 21 -7.04 10.85 -17.51
N PRO A 22 -6.78 9.60 -17.12
CA PRO A 22 -7.70 8.86 -16.26
C PRO A 22 -7.97 9.64 -14.98
N GLY A 23 -9.25 9.77 -14.64
CA GLY A 23 -9.70 10.49 -13.46
C GLY A 23 -9.15 9.88 -12.15
N PRO A 24 -9.18 10.63 -11.04
CA PRO A 24 -8.61 10.19 -9.75
C PRO A 24 -9.13 8.83 -9.26
N LEU A 25 -10.37 8.49 -9.63
CA LEU A 25 -11.00 7.22 -9.27
C LEU A 25 -10.50 6.03 -10.11
N ALA A 26 -10.11 6.26 -11.38
CA ALA A 26 -9.50 5.23 -12.23
C ALA A 26 -8.07 4.90 -11.74
N ARG A 27 -7.31 5.92 -11.29
CA ARG A 27 -6.01 5.71 -10.63
C ARG A 27 -6.12 4.90 -9.34
N ARG A 28 -7.25 5.01 -8.62
CA ARG A 28 -7.48 4.31 -7.35
C ARG A 28 -7.86 2.84 -7.52
N ARG A 29 -8.50 2.48 -8.64
CA ARG A 29 -8.81 1.08 -9.00
C ARG A 29 -7.60 0.34 -9.59
N GLN A 30 -6.59 1.08 -10.03
CA GLN A 30 -5.29 0.59 -10.48
C GLN A 30 -4.29 0.41 -9.32
N ARG A 31 -4.77 0.30 -8.08
CA ARG A 31 -3.98 0.06 -6.85
C ARG A 31 -4.33 -1.26 -6.17
N ASP A 32 -5.01 -2.16 -6.87
CA ASP A 32 -4.97 -3.55 -6.45
C ASP A 32 -3.60 -4.09 -6.86
N LEU A 33 -2.96 -4.90 -6.00
CA LEU A 33 -1.81 -5.75 -6.36
C LEU A 33 -2.23 -6.84 -7.37
N GLY A 34 -3.05 -6.48 -8.34
CA GLY A 34 -3.51 -7.30 -9.43
C GLY A 34 -2.33 -7.63 -10.32
N THR A 35 -2.31 -8.86 -10.80
CA THR A 35 -1.30 -9.38 -11.70
C THR A 35 -1.33 -8.57 -12.99
N ARG A 36 -0.48 -7.53 -13.10
CA ARG A 36 -0.27 -6.88 -14.39
C ARG A 36 0.24 -7.94 -15.36
N PRO A 37 -0.27 -7.98 -16.60
CA PRO A 37 0.31 -8.86 -17.60
C PRO A 37 1.79 -8.50 -17.76
N PHE A 38 2.67 -9.48 -17.56
CA PHE A 38 4.07 -9.33 -17.91
C PHE A 38 4.17 -9.17 -19.44
N PRO A 39 5.03 -8.30 -19.98
CA PRO A 39 5.08 -8.04 -21.41
C PRO A 39 5.23 -9.35 -22.21
N LEU A 40 4.24 -9.64 -23.04
CA LEU A 40 4.29 -10.74 -24.00
C LEU A 40 5.01 -10.22 -25.25
N LEU A 41 6.27 -10.59 -25.38
CA LEU A 41 7.10 -10.21 -26.53
C LEU A 41 6.83 -11.15 -27.70
N THR A 42 6.55 -10.58 -28.85
CA THR A 42 6.42 -11.29 -30.13
C THR A 42 7.78 -11.80 -30.62
N PRO A 43 7.82 -12.87 -31.44
CA PRO A 43 9.07 -13.35 -32.04
C PRO A 43 9.84 -12.30 -32.83
N GLU A 44 9.14 -11.32 -33.40
CA GLU A 44 9.74 -10.21 -34.15
C GLU A 44 10.57 -9.29 -33.25
N GLU A 45 10.08 -9.04 -32.03
CA GLU A 45 10.75 -8.15 -31.07
C GLU A 45 12.05 -8.76 -30.52
N TRP A 46 12.19 -10.09 -30.57
CA TRP A 46 13.43 -10.78 -30.21
C TRP A 46 14.54 -10.65 -31.25
N ARG A 47 14.24 -10.15 -32.47
CA ARG A 47 15.27 -9.82 -33.45
C ARG A 47 16.19 -8.68 -32.98
N GLU A 48 15.67 -7.80 -32.12
CA GLU A 48 16.42 -6.74 -31.44
C GLU A 48 16.41 -6.99 -29.92
N PRO A 49 17.22 -7.93 -29.42
CA PRO A 49 17.15 -8.41 -28.04
C PRO A 49 17.32 -7.29 -27.01
N GLY A 50 18.16 -6.29 -27.27
CA GLY A 50 18.33 -5.14 -26.36
C GLY A 50 17.05 -4.32 -26.15
N GLY A 51 16.23 -4.14 -27.19
CA GLY A 51 14.95 -3.44 -27.11
C GLY A 51 13.90 -4.23 -26.33
N ALA A 52 13.85 -5.54 -26.56
CA ALA A 52 13.01 -6.48 -25.81
C ALA A 52 13.38 -6.50 -24.32
N LEU A 53 14.67 -6.67 -24.00
CA LEU A 53 15.19 -6.72 -22.64
C LEU A 53 14.93 -5.43 -21.86
N ARG A 54 15.14 -4.26 -22.50
CA ARG A 54 14.86 -2.96 -21.87
C ARG A 54 13.40 -2.80 -21.46
N ARG A 55 12.45 -3.20 -22.30
CA ARG A 55 11.02 -3.14 -21.94
C ARG A 55 10.67 -4.09 -20.80
N MET A 56 11.29 -5.27 -20.75
CA MET A 56 11.12 -6.19 -19.62
C MET A 56 11.67 -5.61 -18.32
N TYR A 57 12.84 -4.98 -18.38
CA TYR A 57 13.43 -4.26 -17.25
C TYR A 57 12.51 -3.14 -16.75
N GLU A 58 12.02 -2.29 -17.65
CA GLU A 58 11.11 -1.18 -17.30
C GLU A 58 9.82 -1.70 -16.67
N SER A 59 9.24 -2.79 -17.22
CA SER A 59 8.06 -3.42 -16.64
C SER A 59 8.32 -4.03 -15.26
N ALA A 60 9.49 -4.63 -15.04
CA ALA A 60 9.87 -5.22 -13.75
C ALA A 60 10.12 -4.11 -12.71
N GLN A 61 10.84 -3.05 -13.09
CA GLN A 61 11.09 -1.88 -12.26
C GLN A 61 9.78 -1.21 -11.84
N ALA A 62 8.89 -0.93 -12.80
CA ALA A 62 7.59 -0.32 -12.54
C ALA A 62 6.74 -1.15 -11.58
N ARG A 63 6.75 -2.49 -11.74
CA ARG A 63 6.05 -3.40 -10.81
C ARG A 63 6.59 -3.27 -9.39
N ALA A 64 7.90 -3.31 -9.19
CA ALA A 64 8.48 -3.21 -7.85
C ALA A 64 8.21 -1.85 -7.20
N MET A 65 8.31 -0.76 -7.96
CA MET A 65 7.97 0.58 -7.48
C MET A 65 6.50 0.69 -7.08
N GLU A 66 5.59 0.16 -7.89
CA GLU A 66 4.15 0.16 -7.59
C GLU A 66 3.82 -0.69 -6.36
N THR A 67 4.44 -1.87 -6.21
CA THR A 67 4.28 -2.71 -5.02
C THR A 67 4.78 -1.98 -3.76
N ALA A 68 5.96 -1.34 -3.84
CA ALA A 68 6.46 -0.55 -2.71
C ALA A 68 5.52 0.61 -2.40
N ASP A 69 5.10 1.39 -3.39
CA ASP A 69 4.19 2.52 -3.23
C ASP A 69 2.84 2.09 -2.65
N TRP A 70 2.34 0.92 -3.00
CA TRP A 70 1.12 0.35 -2.41
C TRP A 70 1.27 0.16 -0.89
N TYR A 71 2.36 -0.46 -0.43
CA TYR A 71 2.68 -0.57 1.00
C TYR A 71 2.88 0.80 1.66
N LEU A 72 3.23 1.83 0.88
CA LEU A 72 3.49 3.18 1.37
C LEU A 72 2.28 4.13 1.32
N ASP A 73 1.24 3.87 0.52
CA ASP A 73 0.09 4.77 0.31
C ASP A 73 -1.01 4.63 1.38
N ASP A 74 -1.09 3.48 2.07
CA ASP A 74 -2.02 3.27 3.20
C ASP A 74 -1.68 4.13 4.45
N ARG A 75 -0.53 4.80 4.43
CA ARG A 75 0.19 5.28 5.63
C ARG A 75 -0.37 6.51 6.35
N VAL A 76 -1.07 7.44 5.68
CA VAL A 76 -1.49 8.69 6.35
C VAL A 76 -2.82 8.52 7.09
N ARG A 77 -3.75 7.75 6.52
CA ARG A 77 -5.08 7.57 7.09
C ARG A 77 -5.06 6.66 8.31
N MET A 78 -4.20 5.64 8.32
CA MET A 78 -4.08 4.71 9.44
C MET A 78 -3.29 5.31 10.62
N ARG A 79 -2.22 6.09 10.34
CA ARG A 79 -1.50 6.84 11.37
C ARG A 79 -2.37 7.89 12.05
N LEU A 80 -3.13 8.66 11.26
CA LEU A 80 -4.07 9.64 11.80
C LEU A 80 -5.19 8.95 12.59
N ALA A 81 -5.70 7.81 12.12
CA ALA A 81 -6.71 7.05 12.85
C ALA A 81 -6.21 6.60 14.24
N SER A 82 -5.01 6.02 14.34
CA SER A 82 -4.43 5.61 15.63
C SER A 82 -4.16 6.81 16.55
N GLN A 83 -3.61 7.91 16.00
CA GLN A 83 -3.36 9.13 16.78
C GLN A 83 -4.66 9.78 17.28
N VAL A 84 -5.71 9.79 16.47
CA VAL A 84 -7.04 10.28 16.85
C VAL A 84 -7.66 9.37 17.90
N LEU A 85 -7.60 8.04 17.75
CA LEU A 85 -8.12 7.10 18.76
C LEU A 85 -7.41 7.26 20.10
N ARG A 86 -6.08 7.42 20.11
CA ARG A 86 -5.31 7.66 21.34
C ARG A 86 -5.64 9.01 21.96
N GLY A 87 -5.73 10.07 21.15
CA GLY A 87 -6.16 11.39 21.62
C GLY A 87 -7.55 11.33 22.25
N LEU A 88 -8.49 10.66 21.58
CA LEU A 88 -9.85 10.46 22.06
C LEU A 88 -9.88 9.63 23.35
N ALA A 89 -9.11 8.55 23.43
CA ALA A 89 -9.02 7.72 24.63
C ALA A 89 -8.52 8.52 25.84
N ILE A 90 -7.47 9.33 25.67
CA ILE A 90 -6.92 10.18 26.73
C ILE A 90 -7.95 11.23 27.17
N LEU A 91 -8.61 11.90 26.21
CA LEU A 91 -9.63 12.90 26.50
C LEU A 91 -10.83 12.31 27.24
N LEU A 92 -11.33 11.15 26.78
CA LEU A 92 -12.44 10.44 27.41
C LEU A 92 -12.07 9.93 28.81
N ALA A 93 -10.86 9.38 28.99
CA ALA A 93 -10.38 8.92 30.28
C ALA A 93 -10.19 10.09 31.26
N ALA A 94 -9.62 11.21 30.80
CA ALA A 94 -9.47 12.41 31.60
C ALA A 94 -10.83 12.98 32.00
N ALA A 95 -11.76 13.13 31.06
CA ALA A 95 -13.11 13.63 31.33
C ALA A 95 -13.90 12.72 32.27
N GLY A 96 -13.83 11.40 32.08
CA GLY A 96 -14.48 10.41 32.95
C GLY A 96 -13.85 10.31 34.34
N GLY A 97 -12.51 10.41 34.44
CA GLY A 97 -11.78 10.33 35.70
C GLY A 97 -11.80 11.62 36.54
N LEU A 98 -11.90 12.79 35.89
CA LEU A 98 -11.99 14.08 36.59
C LEU A 98 -13.39 14.38 37.14
N GLN A 99 -14.44 13.72 36.61
CA GLN A 99 -15.82 13.93 37.06
C GLN A 99 -16.04 13.68 38.57
N PRO A 100 -15.60 12.54 39.16
CA PRO A 100 -15.73 12.34 40.60
C PRO A 100 -14.91 13.33 41.45
N LEU A 101 -13.79 13.83 40.93
CA LEU A 101 -12.96 14.85 41.60
C LEU A 101 -13.64 16.23 41.59
N ALA A 102 -14.28 16.60 40.49
CA ALA A 102 -15.05 17.85 40.37
C ALA A 102 -16.30 17.85 41.26
N ALA A 103 -16.98 16.70 41.40
CA ALA A 103 -18.10 16.54 42.32
C ALA A 103 -17.66 16.66 43.79
N ALA A 104 -16.46 16.16 44.13
CA ALA A 104 -15.89 16.24 45.47
C ALA A 104 -15.35 17.65 45.86
N ALA A 105 -14.88 18.43 44.88
CA ALA A 105 -14.28 19.75 45.11
C ALA A 105 -15.30 20.85 45.51
N GLY A 106 -16.58 20.68 45.19
CA GLY A 106 -17.65 21.64 45.53
C GLY A 106 -17.56 22.99 44.81
N GLY A 107 -18.57 23.86 45.02
CA GLY A 107 -18.67 25.20 44.40
C GLY A 107 -19.50 25.27 43.10
N THR A 108 -19.71 26.48 42.55
CA THR A 108 -20.56 26.69 41.34
C THR A 108 -20.01 25.97 40.10
N ALA A 109 -18.69 25.94 39.92
CA ALA A 109 -18.02 25.20 38.86
C ALA A 109 -18.12 23.67 39.06
N GLY A 110 -18.01 23.17 40.30
CA GLY A 110 -18.20 21.76 40.65
C GLY A 110 -19.66 21.30 40.49
N ALA A 111 -20.63 22.18 40.71
CA ALA A 111 -22.05 21.90 40.46
C ALA A 111 -22.40 21.88 38.95
N GLN A 112 -21.76 22.71 38.13
CA GLN A 112 -21.95 22.70 36.67
C GLN A 112 -21.20 21.57 35.97
N LEU A 113 -19.99 21.22 36.41
CA LEU A 113 -19.15 20.18 35.80
C LEU A 113 -19.37 18.79 36.43
N GLY A 114 -19.70 18.73 37.73
CA GLY A 114 -19.89 17.51 38.51
C GLY A 114 -21.35 17.18 38.86
N GLY A 115 -22.29 18.11 38.65
CA GLY A 115 -23.72 17.91 38.95
C GLY A 115 -24.54 17.21 37.85
N GLY A 116 -23.92 16.91 36.71
CA GLY A 116 -24.51 16.04 35.69
C GLY A 116 -24.48 14.56 36.13
N ASN A 117 -25.49 13.79 35.70
CA ASN A 117 -25.68 12.37 36.02
C ASN A 117 -24.36 11.57 35.97
N LEU A 118 -23.86 11.09 37.13
CA LEU A 118 -22.59 10.35 37.30
C LEU A 118 -22.44 9.18 36.31
N ALA A 119 -23.55 8.65 35.80
CA ALA A 119 -23.58 7.63 34.76
C ALA A 119 -22.73 7.97 33.53
N TRP A 120 -22.62 9.25 33.16
CA TRP A 120 -21.83 9.67 32.00
C TRP A 120 -20.32 9.51 32.20
N GLY A 121 -19.80 9.61 33.43
CA GLY A 121 -18.38 9.36 33.71
C GLY A 121 -17.96 7.92 33.36
N TYR A 122 -18.81 6.96 33.71
CA TYR A 122 -18.62 5.55 33.35
C TYR A 122 -18.73 5.30 31.84
N VAL A 123 -19.64 6.00 31.15
CA VAL A 123 -19.77 5.93 29.69
C VAL A 123 -18.52 6.47 29.00
N LEU A 124 -17.95 7.58 29.48
CA LEU A 124 -16.71 8.15 28.95
C LEU A 124 -15.52 7.20 29.19
N LEU A 125 -15.40 6.61 30.39
CA LEU A 125 -14.37 5.61 30.69
C LEU A 125 -14.51 4.35 29.82
N ALA A 126 -15.74 3.86 29.62
CA ALA A 126 -16.02 2.74 28.73
C ALA A 126 -15.63 3.07 27.27
N GLY A 127 -15.96 4.28 26.81
CA GLY A 127 -15.54 4.78 25.50
C GLY A 127 -14.02 4.83 25.34
N ALA A 128 -13.29 5.29 26.37
CA ALA A 128 -11.83 5.27 26.37
C ALA A 128 -11.29 3.84 26.26
N GLY A 129 -11.86 2.89 27.00
CA GLY A 129 -11.51 1.47 26.92
C GLY A 129 -11.74 0.88 25.53
N VAL A 130 -12.86 1.21 24.88
CA VAL A 130 -13.14 0.78 23.50
C VAL A 130 -12.14 1.39 22.53
N CYS A 131 -11.77 2.66 22.67
CA CYS A 131 -10.75 3.29 21.82
C CYS A 131 -9.39 2.59 21.96
N VAL A 132 -8.97 2.25 23.18
CA VAL A 132 -7.73 1.50 23.41
C VAL A 132 -7.80 0.08 22.85
N ALA A 133 -8.94 -0.60 23.02
CA ALA A 133 -9.16 -1.93 22.48
C ALA A 133 -9.14 -1.93 20.95
N LEU A 134 -9.76 -0.92 20.31
CA LEU A 134 -9.74 -0.76 18.86
C LEU A 134 -8.32 -0.46 18.34
N ASP A 135 -7.54 0.43 18.98
CA ASP A 135 -6.14 0.70 18.59
C ASP A 135 -5.29 -0.59 18.64
N ARG A 136 -5.53 -1.43 19.66
CA ARG A 136 -4.81 -2.69 19.88
C ARG A 136 -5.26 -3.82 18.93
N ILE A 137 -6.56 -4.02 18.75
CA ILE A 137 -7.13 -5.05 17.86
C ILE A 137 -6.82 -4.73 16.40
N LEU A 138 -6.88 -3.45 16.01
CA LEU A 138 -6.59 -3.03 14.65
C LEU A 138 -5.08 -3.00 14.35
N GLY A 139 -4.22 -3.15 15.37
CA GLY A 139 -2.75 -3.23 15.18
C GLY A 139 -2.17 -2.04 14.42
N LEU A 140 -2.86 -0.88 14.45
CA LEU A 140 -2.60 0.24 13.53
C LEU A 140 -1.17 0.78 13.67
N SER A 141 -0.54 0.60 14.83
CA SER A 141 0.84 1.01 15.07
C SER A 141 1.89 -0.03 14.64
N SER A 142 1.60 -1.33 14.74
CA SER A 142 2.57 -2.40 14.37
C SER A 142 2.54 -2.66 12.86
N ARG A 143 1.35 -2.67 12.27
CA ARG A 143 1.14 -2.88 10.83
C ARG A 143 1.90 -1.87 9.98
N TRP A 144 1.85 -0.59 10.35
CA TRP A 144 2.56 0.48 9.65
C TRP A 144 4.08 0.31 9.60
N MET A 145 4.71 -0.10 10.71
CA MET A 145 6.16 -0.36 10.73
C MET A 145 6.52 -1.56 9.88
N ARG A 146 5.66 -2.59 9.85
CA ARG A 146 5.85 -3.76 8.99
C ARG A 146 5.72 -3.39 7.51
N ASP A 147 4.70 -2.64 7.14
CA ASP A 147 4.49 -2.16 5.77
C ASP A 147 5.68 -1.30 5.28
N ILE A 148 6.22 -0.44 6.15
CA ILE A 148 7.45 0.32 5.86
C ILE A 148 8.63 -0.62 5.63
N THR A 149 8.81 -1.61 6.49
CA THR A 149 9.94 -2.53 6.40
C THR A 149 9.85 -3.35 5.11
N THR A 150 8.67 -3.84 4.74
CA THR A 150 8.43 -4.56 3.48
C THR A 150 8.73 -3.69 2.27
N ALA A 151 8.24 -2.45 2.26
CA ALA A 151 8.54 -1.51 1.19
C ALA A 151 10.04 -1.17 1.09
N GLN A 152 10.74 -1.04 2.22
CA GLN A 152 12.19 -0.84 2.24
C GLN A 152 12.93 -2.05 1.67
N ARG A 153 12.53 -3.27 2.02
CA ARG A 153 13.10 -4.51 1.44
C ARG A 153 12.91 -4.55 -0.09
N ILE A 154 11.72 -4.19 -0.57
CA ILE A 154 11.44 -4.10 -2.01
C ILE A 154 12.34 -3.04 -2.68
N GLN A 155 12.47 -1.86 -2.08
CA GLN A 155 13.31 -0.78 -2.63
C GLN A 155 14.79 -1.18 -2.67
N GLN A 156 15.30 -1.79 -1.60
CA GLN A 156 16.67 -2.30 -1.54
C GLN A 156 16.90 -3.34 -2.64
N ARG A 157 16.00 -4.32 -2.76
CA ARG A 157 16.12 -5.34 -3.80
C ARG A 157 16.03 -4.77 -5.22
N LEU A 158 15.22 -3.73 -5.42
CA LEU A 158 15.16 -3.01 -6.68
C LEU A 158 16.48 -2.33 -7.02
N VAL A 159 17.14 -1.70 -6.05
CA VAL A 159 18.47 -1.10 -6.26
C VAL A 159 19.49 -2.17 -6.65
N ASP A 160 19.52 -3.31 -5.95
CA ASP A 160 20.41 -4.42 -6.28
C ASP A 160 20.18 -4.91 -7.72
N PHE A 161 18.92 -5.14 -8.10
CA PHE A 161 18.56 -5.53 -9.47
C PHE A 161 19.03 -4.52 -10.52
N GLN A 162 18.93 -3.21 -10.24
CA GLN A 162 19.41 -2.18 -11.16
C GLN A 162 20.93 -2.22 -11.33
N PHE A 163 21.67 -2.48 -10.25
CA PHE A 163 23.12 -2.66 -10.31
C PHE A 163 23.51 -3.94 -11.05
N ASP A 164 22.88 -5.07 -10.75
CA ASP A 164 23.11 -6.35 -11.43
C ASP A 164 22.85 -6.22 -12.94
N TRP A 165 21.78 -5.49 -13.31
CA TRP A 165 21.47 -5.20 -14.71
C TRP A 165 22.52 -4.30 -15.36
N ALA A 166 23.01 -3.28 -14.65
CA ALA A 166 24.05 -2.39 -15.15
C ALA A 166 25.38 -3.14 -15.38
N ASP A 167 25.73 -4.09 -14.50
CA ASP A 167 26.91 -4.95 -14.66
C ASP A 167 26.81 -5.82 -15.91
N LEU A 168 25.64 -6.44 -16.17
CA LEU A 168 25.42 -7.18 -17.43
C LEU A 168 25.56 -6.27 -18.66
N ASN A 169 24.98 -5.05 -18.64
CA ASN A 169 25.13 -4.11 -19.77
C ASN A 169 26.59 -3.69 -19.98
N ALA A 170 27.35 -3.47 -18.90
CA ALA A 170 28.76 -3.12 -18.99
C ALA A 170 29.59 -4.26 -19.59
N ARG A 171 29.31 -5.51 -19.20
CA ARG A 171 29.94 -6.70 -19.77
C ARG A 171 29.59 -6.89 -21.25
N ASP A 172 28.34 -6.62 -21.63
CA ASP A 172 27.91 -6.70 -23.03
C ASP A 172 28.54 -5.61 -23.90
N ALA A 173 28.69 -4.39 -23.36
CA ALA A 173 29.24 -3.26 -24.09
C ALA A 173 30.77 -3.30 -24.25
N VAL A 174 31.49 -3.86 -23.27
CA VAL A 174 32.97 -3.85 -23.22
C VAL A 174 33.58 -5.23 -23.48
N GLY A 175 32.78 -6.29 -23.36
CA GLY A 175 33.21 -7.67 -23.56
C GLY A 175 33.61 -7.98 -25.00
N GLN A 176 34.46 -9.00 -25.16
CA GLN A 176 34.81 -9.52 -26.48
C GLN A 176 33.69 -10.37 -27.09
N GLU A 177 32.84 -10.95 -26.23
CA GLU A 177 31.68 -11.73 -26.62
C GLU A 177 30.42 -11.13 -26.00
N PRO A 178 29.29 -11.10 -26.74
CA PRO A 178 28.03 -10.58 -26.23
C PRO A 178 27.53 -11.45 -25.07
N VAL A 179 26.94 -10.80 -24.07
CA VAL A 179 26.34 -11.48 -22.94
C VAL A 179 25.11 -12.26 -23.42
N PRO A 180 24.99 -13.54 -23.06
CA PRO A 180 23.82 -14.32 -23.46
C PRO A 180 22.51 -13.73 -22.92
N VAL A 181 21.50 -13.62 -23.79
CA VAL A 181 20.15 -13.14 -23.41
C VAL A 181 19.56 -13.91 -22.23
N HIS A 182 19.91 -15.19 -22.07
CA HIS A 182 19.43 -16.02 -20.96
C HIS A 182 19.87 -15.51 -19.59
N ASP A 183 21.01 -14.82 -19.48
CA ASP A 183 21.51 -14.27 -18.21
C ASP A 183 20.63 -13.11 -17.74
N TYR A 184 20.27 -12.20 -18.66
CA TYR A 184 19.31 -11.12 -18.37
C TYR A 184 17.94 -11.67 -17.98
N LEU A 185 17.47 -12.71 -18.66
CA LEU A 185 16.19 -13.36 -18.35
C LEU A 185 16.21 -14.08 -17.00
N ALA A 186 17.34 -14.71 -16.65
CA ALA A 186 17.53 -15.32 -15.35
C ALA A 186 17.49 -14.27 -14.23
N LEU A 187 18.17 -13.13 -14.43
CA LEU A 187 18.15 -12.00 -13.49
C LEU A 187 16.74 -11.43 -13.29
N LEU A 188 15.99 -11.21 -14.37
CA LEU A 188 14.58 -10.76 -14.30
C LEU A 188 13.71 -11.74 -13.52
N ARG A 189 13.85 -13.04 -13.80
CA ARG A 189 13.08 -14.08 -13.13
C ARG A 189 13.40 -14.13 -11.64
N ALA A 190 14.68 -14.09 -11.28
CA ALA A 190 15.12 -14.08 -9.89
C ALA A 190 14.54 -12.87 -9.14
N PHE A 191 14.69 -11.67 -9.72
CA PHE A 191 14.14 -10.45 -9.12
C PHE A 191 12.63 -10.52 -8.89
N LEU A 192 11.85 -10.92 -9.89
CA LEU A 192 10.38 -11.04 -9.75
C LEU A 192 9.97 -12.12 -8.74
N SER A 193 10.74 -13.20 -8.65
CA SER A 193 10.56 -14.21 -7.61
C SER A 193 10.81 -13.63 -6.22
N ASP A 194 11.88 -12.85 -6.04
CA ASP A 194 12.22 -12.23 -4.76
C ASP A 194 11.13 -11.25 -4.29
N ILE A 195 10.60 -10.42 -5.20
CA ILE A 195 9.47 -9.54 -4.89
C ILE A 195 8.24 -10.33 -4.44
N SER A 196 7.98 -11.47 -5.10
CA SER A 196 6.85 -12.34 -4.75
C SER A 196 7.07 -12.99 -3.37
N SER A 197 8.29 -13.45 -3.08
CA SER A 197 8.66 -14.01 -1.78
C SER A 197 8.51 -13.00 -0.65
N ILE A 198 9.00 -11.76 -0.83
CA ILE A 198 8.85 -10.68 0.17
C ILE A 198 7.37 -10.43 0.49
N THR A 199 6.50 -10.46 -0.52
CA THR A 199 5.05 -10.27 -0.34
C THR A 199 4.39 -11.48 0.35
N GLN A 200 4.83 -12.69 0.02
CA GLN A 200 4.30 -13.93 0.61
C GLN A 200 4.72 -14.10 2.07
N GLU A 201 5.96 -13.76 2.42
CA GLU A 201 6.46 -13.74 3.80
C GLU A 201 5.60 -12.83 4.67
N GLU A 202 5.30 -11.60 4.22
CA GLU A 202 4.44 -10.65 4.94
C GLU A 202 3.03 -11.22 5.16
N THR A 203 2.45 -11.86 4.13
CA THR A 203 1.14 -12.50 4.24
C THR A 203 1.16 -13.64 5.27
N SER A 204 2.22 -14.44 5.30
CA SER A 204 2.35 -15.57 6.24
C SER A 204 2.51 -15.10 7.69
N GLU A 205 3.31 -14.05 7.91
CA GLU A 205 3.48 -13.41 9.22
C GLU A 205 2.15 -12.82 9.70
N TRP A 206 1.39 -12.17 8.82
CA TRP A 206 0.07 -11.63 9.14
C TRP A 206 -0.92 -12.72 9.59
N VAL A 207 -0.97 -13.84 8.86
CA VAL A 207 -1.85 -14.97 9.21
C VAL A 207 -1.49 -15.55 10.57
N ASN A 208 -0.20 -15.72 10.86
CA ASN A 208 0.27 -16.25 12.14
C ASN A 208 -0.06 -15.30 13.31
N GLU A 209 0.18 -14.00 13.14
CA GLU A 209 -0.17 -12.97 14.13
C GLU A 209 -1.67 -12.96 14.41
N PHE A 210 -2.49 -13.00 13.36
CA PHE A 210 -3.94 -13.05 13.47
C PHE A 210 -4.42 -14.29 14.22
N GLN A 211 -3.91 -15.47 13.88
CA GLN A 211 -4.23 -16.71 14.59
C GLN A 211 -3.85 -16.64 16.07
N SER A 212 -2.69 -16.05 16.40
CA SER A 212 -2.25 -15.88 17.79
C SER A 212 -3.17 -14.95 18.59
N ALA A 213 -3.64 -13.86 17.97
CA ALA A 213 -4.53 -12.89 18.60
C ALA A 213 -5.90 -13.51 18.89
N VAL A 214 -6.43 -14.29 17.95
CA VAL A 214 -7.68 -15.06 18.15
C VAL A 214 -7.52 -16.07 19.29
N ALA A 215 -6.41 -16.82 19.32
CA ALA A 215 -6.15 -17.81 20.37
C ALA A 215 -6.06 -17.18 21.78
N GLN A 216 -5.42 -16.01 21.90
CA GLN A 216 -5.34 -15.27 23.17
C GLN A 216 -6.70 -14.81 23.68
N LEU A 217 -7.61 -14.40 22.78
CA LEU A 217 -8.97 -14.00 23.13
C LEU A 217 -9.79 -15.19 23.65
N THR A 218 -9.71 -16.35 22.98
CA THR A 218 -10.42 -17.57 23.41
C THR A 218 -9.94 -18.07 24.78
N ASN A 219 -8.63 -18.00 25.06
CA ASN A 219 -8.08 -18.45 26.34
C ASN A 219 -8.47 -17.52 27.51
N HIS A 220 -8.56 -16.21 27.30
CA HIS A 220 -9.02 -15.27 28.33
C HIS A 220 -10.52 -15.36 28.63
N SER A 221 -11.32 -15.90 27.70
CA SER A 221 -12.76 -16.14 27.92
C SER A 221 -13.08 -17.48 28.60
N GLY A 222 -12.12 -18.41 28.68
CA GLY A 222 -12.30 -19.73 29.31
C GLY A 222 -11.92 -19.82 30.79
N ASP A 223 -11.31 -18.76 31.34
CA ASP A 223 -10.77 -18.71 32.72
C ASP A 223 -11.63 -17.85 33.67
N ARG A 224 -12.95 -17.76 33.39
CA ARG A 224 -13.97 -17.10 34.22
C ARG A 224 -15.14 -18.05 34.46
#